data_AF-A0A535WH56-F1
#
_entry.id   AF-A0A535WH56-F1
#
_cell.length_a   1.000
_cell.length_b   1.000
_cell.length_c   1.000
_cell.angle_alpha   90.00
_cell.angle_beta   90.00
_cell.angle_gamma   90.00
#
_symmetry.space_group_name_H-M   'P 1'
#
loop_
_entity.id
_entity.type
_entity.pdbx_description
1 polymer ?
#
loop_
_entity_poly.entity_id
_entity_poly.type
_entity_poly.pdbx_seq_one_letter_code
_entity_poly.pdbx_strand_id
1 'polypeptide(L)'
;MDPIDEPRYQRERVTEREPAAGPTVPPAGPVVVRTYDPRAERVIWFLVSLIDALIAMRFFMRLLGANYGADFVRFIYGVTAPLVAPFRAIFPQSGNGNYVLEPESLVAIVIYSLIAWALVALLRIMLSPRRRPELP
;
A
#
# COMPACT_ATOMS: atom_id res chain seq x y z
N MET A 1 -61.54 63.07 -34.69
CA MET A 1 -61.02 62.54 -33.41
C MET A 1 -61.47 61.09 -33.33
N ASP A 2 -60.58 60.18 -33.70
CA ASP A 2 -60.76 58.73 -33.59
C ASP A 2 -59.84 58.25 -32.45
N PRO A 3 -60.25 57.31 -31.58
CA PRO A 3 -59.42 56.88 -30.47
C PRO A 3 -58.32 55.95 -30.99
N ILE A 4 -57.06 56.34 -30.78
CA ILE A 4 -55.93 55.53 -31.22
C ILE A 4 -55.82 54.29 -30.34
N ASP A 5 -55.94 53.14 -31.02
CA ASP A 5 -55.67 51.79 -30.55
C ASP A 5 -54.32 51.70 -29.80
N GLU A 6 -54.36 51.18 -28.57
CA GLU A 6 -53.16 50.71 -27.87
C GLU A 6 -52.83 49.28 -28.30
N PRO A 7 -51.66 49.00 -28.90
CA PRO A 7 -51.16 47.64 -28.92
C PRO A 7 -50.47 47.34 -27.60
N ARG A 8 -51.14 46.52 -26.80
CA ARG A 8 -50.66 45.76 -25.63
C ARG A 8 -49.46 44.86 -25.95
N TYR A 9 -48.32 45.41 -26.38
CA TYR A 9 -47.18 44.60 -26.87
C TYR A 9 -45.80 44.96 -26.30
N GLN A 10 -45.73 45.68 -25.17
CA GLN A 10 -44.43 46.00 -24.56
C GLN A 10 -44.27 45.57 -23.10
N ARG A 11 -45.21 44.80 -22.55
CA ARG A 11 -45.08 44.20 -21.21
C ARG A 11 -44.87 42.70 -21.20
N GLU A 12 -44.52 42.11 -22.35
CA GLU A 12 -44.18 40.69 -22.48
C GLU A 12 -42.66 40.42 -22.53
N ARG A 13 -41.81 41.43 -22.34
CA ARG A 13 -40.41 41.19 -21.92
C ARG A 13 -40.29 41.04 -20.40
N VAL A 14 -41.18 40.25 -19.83
CA VAL A 14 -40.74 39.18 -18.94
C VAL A 14 -40.29 38.09 -19.91
N THR A 15 -39.17 38.25 -20.62
CA THR A 15 -37.94 37.58 -20.16
C THR A 15 -38.22 36.86 -18.84
N GLU A 16 -38.93 35.74 -18.91
CA GLU A 16 -38.31 34.43 -18.91
C GLU A 16 -36.80 34.56 -18.76
N ARG A 17 -36.38 35.10 -17.61
CA ARG A 17 -35.39 34.41 -16.82
C ARG A 17 -36.06 33.07 -16.58
N GLU A 18 -35.91 32.17 -17.54
CA GLU A 18 -35.62 30.78 -17.23
C GLU A 18 -34.75 30.88 -15.98
N PRO A 19 -35.24 30.43 -14.81
CA PRO A 19 -34.49 30.56 -13.58
C PRO A 19 -33.19 29.85 -13.88
N ALA A 20 -32.15 30.65 -14.20
CA ALA A 20 -30.88 30.18 -14.71
C ALA A 20 -30.52 29.08 -13.76
N ALA A 21 -30.57 27.85 -14.25
CA ALA A 21 -30.53 26.66 -13.42
C ALA A 21 -29.41 26.92 -12.43
N GLY A 22 -29.79 27.26 -11.18
CA GLY A 22 -28.82 27.63 -10.17
C GLY A 22 -27.81 26.50 -10.16
N PRO A 23 -26.51 26.78 -9.95
CA PRO A 23 -25.46 25.76 -10.11
C PRO A 23 -25.99 24.46 -9.55
N THR A 24 -26.22 23.48 -10.43
CA THR A 24 -26.89 22.23 -10.07
C THR A 24 -25.93 21.54 -9.14
N VAL A 25 -26.02 21.86 -7.85
CA VAL A 25 -25.22 21.25 -6.80
C VAL A 25 -25.62 19.79 -6.91
N PRO A 26 -24.74 18.91 -7.41
CA PRO A 26 -25.06 17.50 -7.49
C PRO A 26 -25.48 17.09 -6.08
N PRO A 27 -26.52 16.25 -5.89
CA PRO A 27 -26.83 15.75 -4.56
C PRO A 27 -25.53 15.22 -3.99
N ALA A 28 -25.12 15.74 -2.82
CA ALA A 28 -23.90 15.33 -2.16
C ALA A 28 -23.97 13.82 -2.01
N GLY A 29 -23.33 13.10 -2.92
CA GLY A 29 -23.29 11.65 -2.89
C GLY A 29 -22.71 11.23 -1.55
N PRO A 30 -23.00 10.00 -1.08
CA PRO A 30 -22.41 9.52 0.16
C PRO A 30 -20.89 9.73 0.07
N VAL A 31 -20.36 10.58 0.93
CA VAL A 31 -18.91 10.74 1.07
C VAL A 31 -18.44 9.40 1.60
N VAL A 32 -18.02 8.52 0.68
CA VAL A 32 -17.49 7.21 1.02
C VAL A 32 -16.16 7.49 1.70
N VAL A 33 -16.18 7.69 3.02
CA VAL A 33 -14.98 7.78 3.83
C VAL A 33 -14.33 6.40 3.74
N ARG A 34 -13.41 6.23 2.78
CA ARG A 34 -12.58 5.02 2.69
C ARG A 34 -11.73 4.97 3.96
N THR A 35 -12.16 4.17 4.93
CA THR A 35 -11.39 3.91 6.16
C THR A 35 -10.14 3.06 5.88
N TYR A 36 -9.93 2.61 4.64
CA TYR A 36 -8.68 1.98 4.19
C TYR A 36 -7.63 3.05 3.91
N ASP A 37 -6.74 3.30 4.86
CA ASP A 37 -5.55 4.11 4.62
C ASP A 37 -4.46 3.23 3.97
N PRO A 38 -4.16 3.42 2.66
CA PRO A 38 -3.13 2.64 1.95
C PRO A 38 -1.72 2.81 2.54
N ARG A 39 -1.54 3.74 3.48
CA ARG A 39 -0.28 3.94 4.20
C ARG A 39 0.13 2.72 5.03
N ALA A 40 -0.80 2.03 5.67
CA ALA A 40 -0.48 0.87 6.52
C ALA A 40 0.15 -0.27 5.71
N GLU A 41 -0.45 -0.60 4.57
CA GLU A 41 0.09 -1.58 3.62
C GLU A 41 1.48 -1.16 3.12
N ARG A 42 1.66 0.11 2.76
CA ARG A 42 2.94 0.64 2.27
C ARG A 42 4.05 0.54 3.33
N VAL A 43 3.73 0.80 4.59
CA VAL A 43 4.68 0.66 5.71
C VAL A 43 5.08 -0.79 5.92
N ILE A 44 4.13 -1.73 5.89
CA ILE A 44 4.42 -3.17 6.05
C ILE A 44 5.37 -3.64 4.94
N TRP A 45 5.05 -3.33 3.69
CA TRP A 45 5.91 -3.71 2.57
C TRP A 45 7.30 -3.09 2.68
N PHE A 46 7.41 -1.81 3.04
CA PHE A 46 8.70 -1.17 3.22
C PHE A 46 9.56 -1.85 4.30
N LEU A 47 8.97 -2.11 5.48
CA LEU A 47 9.69 -2.72 6.60
C LEU A 47 10.17 -4.14 6.26
N VAL A 48 9.29 -4.95 5.66
CA VAL A 48 9.64 -6.32 5.29
C VAL A 48 10.68 -6.34 4.18
N SER A 49 10.53 -5.52 3.14
CA SER A 49 11.55 -5.42 2.08
C SER A 49 12.89 -4.93 2.60
N LEU A 50 12.92 -4.05 3.61
CA LEU A 50 14.16 -3.63 4.25
C LEU A 50 14.81 -4.78 5.03
N ILE A 51 14.02 -5.55 5.79
CA ILE A 51 14.49 -6.75 6.50
C ILE A 51 15.04 -7.78 5.50
N ASP A 52 14.29 -8.09 4.45
CA ASP A 52 14.67 -9.05 3.42
C ASP A 52 15.92 -8.60 2.67
N ALA A 53 16.07 -7.30 2.38
CA ALA A 53 17.27 -6.75 1.75
C ALA A 53 18.52 -6.93 2.64
N LEU A 54 18.40 -6.71 3.95
CA LEU A 54 19.51 -6.93 4.88
C LEU A 54 19.91 -8.40 4.95
N ILE A 55 18.93 -9.31 5.01
CA ILE A 55 19.18 -10.76 5.04
C ILE A 55 19.72 -11.26 3.70
N ALA A 56 19.24 -10.73 2.58
CA ALA A 56 19.78 -11.03 1.25
C ALA A 56 21.24 -10.57 1.15
N MET A 57 21.56 -9.38 1.65
CA MET A 57 22.94 -8.89 1.72
C MET A 57 23.82 -9.85 2.53
N ARG A 58 23.34 -10.29 3.70
CA ARG A 58 24.01 -11.33 4.51
C ARG A 58 24.26 -12.59 3.69
N PHE A 59 23.23 -13.11 3.03
CA PHE A 59 23.30 -14.34 2.23
C PHE A 59 24.37 -14.22 1.13
N PHE A 60 24.34 -13.14 0.34
CA PHE A 60 25.33 -12.94 -0.72
C PHE A 60 26.74 -12.75 -0.15
N MET A 61 26.91 -12.01 0.95
CA MET A 61 28.22 -11.88 1.59
C MET A 61 28.77 -13.23 2.04
N ARG A 62 27.95 -14.09 2.65
CA ARG A 62 28.37 -15.44 3.08
C ARG A 62 28.69 -16.33 1.87
N LEU A 63 27.86 -16.26 0.84
CA LEU A 63 28.02 -17.04 -0.38
C LEU A 63 29.28 -16.65 -1.17
N LEU A 64 29.59 -15.36 -1.23
CA LEU A 64 30.76 -14.82 -1.95
C LEU A 64 32.04 -14.83 -1.10
N GLY A 65 31.97 -15.29 0.14
CA GLY A 65 33.11 -15.32 1.06
C GLY A 65 33.65 -13.95 1.44
N ALA A 66 32.73 -13.04 1.78
CA ALA A 66 33.07 -11.72 2.26
C ALA A 66 33.98 -11.77 3.49
N ASN A 67 34.93 -10.84 3.55
CA ASN A 67 35.90 -10.75 4.62
C ASN A 67 35.23 -10.32 5.95
N TYR A 68 35.20 -11.22 6.94
CA TYR A 68 34.72 -10.93 8.30
C TYR A 68 35.54 -9.86 9.03
N GLY A 69 36.71 -9.46 8.52
CA GLY A 69 37.49 -8.33 9.01
C GLY A 69 36.90 -6.97 8.66
N ALA A 70 36.02 -6.88 7.66
CA ALA A 70 35.41 -5.62 7.25
C ALA A 70 34.26 -5.21 8.17
N ASP A 71 34.27 -3.96 8.66
CA ASP A 71 33.26 -3.47 9.60
C ASP A 71 31.84 -3.51 9.04
N PHE A 72 31.68 -3.23 7.74
CA PHE A 72 30.37 -3.32 7.07
C PHE A 72 29.80 -4.74 7.10
N VAL A 73 30.64 -5.76 6.86
CA VAL A 73 30.21 -7.18 6.89
C VAL A 73 29.82 -7.58 8.31
N ARG A 74 30.62 -7.19 9.31
CA ARG A 74 30.31 -7.42 10.73
C ARG A 74 28.99 -6.78 11.15
N PHE A 75 28.76 -5.54 10.71
CA PHE A 75 27.52 -4.82 10.97
C PHE A 75 26.30 -5.57 10.41
N ILE A 76 26.34 -5.94 9.13
CA ILE A 76 25.23 -6.69 8.49
C ILE A 76 25.01 -8.03 9.18
N TYR A 77 26.06 -8.79 9.47
CA TYR A 77 25.95 -10.08 10.16
C TYR A 77 25.41 -9.95 11.58
N GLY A 78 25.76 -8.86 12.28
CA GLY A 78 25.27 -8.55 13.62
C GLY A 78 23.77 -8.22 13.62
N VAL A 79 23.33 -7.29 12.78
CA VAL A 79 21.91 -6.88 12.70
C VAL A 79 21.02 -8.01 12.22
N THR A 80 21.50 -8.85 11.29
CA THR A 80 20.72 -9.96 10.73
C THR A 80 20.78 -11.24 11.57
N ALA A 81 21.72 -11.36 12.52
CA ALA A 81 21.85 -12.55 13.37
C ALA A 81 20.54 -12.93 14.11
N PRO A 82 19.85 -12.02 14.82
CA PRO A 82 18.60 -12.37 15.51
C PRO A 82 17.45 -12.69 14.56
N LEU A 83 17.45 -12.12 13.34
CA LEU A 83 16.42 -12.38 12.33
C LEU A 83 16.55 -13.81 11.76
N VAL A 84 17.78 -14.26 11.54
CA VAL A 84 18.03 -15.60 10.99
C VAL A 84 18.07 -16.68 12.09
N ALA A 85 18.29 -16.31 13.35
CA ALA A 85 18.46 -17.23 14.47
C ALA A 85 17.36 -18.32 14.61
N PRO A 86 16.06 -18.03 14.44
CA PRO A 86 15.01 -19.05 14.56
C PRO A 86 15.11 -20.16 13.50
N PHE A 87 15.72 -19.88 12.35
CA PHE A 87 15.80 -20.81 11.22
C PHE A 87 17.09 -21.62 11.20
N ARG A 88 18.09 -21.27 12.04
CA ARG A 88 19.39 -21.97 12.11
C ARG A 88 19.29 -23.42 12.55
N ALA A 89 18.28 -23.78 13.35
CA ALA A 89 18.10 -25.15 13.83
C ALA A 89 17.48 -26.08 12.77
N ILE A 90 16.99 -25.53 11.66
CA ILE A 90 16.28 -26.29 10.61
C ILE A 90 17.26 -27.02 9.70
N PHE A 91 18.44 -26.42 9.44
CA PHE A 91 19.45 -26.95 8.54
C PHE A 91 20.73 -27.29 9.30
N PRO A 92 21.43 -28.37 8.93
CA PRO A 92 22.77 -28.62 9.46
C PRO A 92 23.70 -27.49 9.03
N GLN A 93 24.62 -27.08 9.91
CA GLN A 93 25.59 -26.04 9.60
C GLN A 93 26.41 -26.43 8.37
N SER A 94 26.25 -25.66 7.28
CA SER A 94 26.91 -25.88 6.01
C SER A 94 28.29 -25.23 5.97
N GLY A 95 29.35 -26.05 6.10
CA GLY A 95 30.70 -25.73 5.63
C GLY A 95 31.60 -24.89 6.56
N ASN A 96 32.88 -25.23 6.56
CA ASN A 96 33.96 -24.52 7.27
C ASN A 96 34.87 -23.71 6.31
N GLY A 97 34.34 -23.30 5.15
CA GLY A 97 35.09 -22.63 4.08
C GLY A 97 34.81 -21.13 3.99
N ASN A 98 35.50 -20.45 3.07
CA ASN A 98 35.25 -19.03 2.79
C ASN A 98 33.88 -18.83 2.13
N TYR A 99 33.45 -19.75 1.27
CA TYR A 99 32.15 -19.69 0.59
C TYR A 99 31.14 -20.56 1.33
N VAL A 100 30.16 -19.92 1.97
CA VAL A 100 29.16 -20.60 2.78
C VAL A 100 27.78 -20.29 2.23
N LEU A 101 27.12 -21.32 1.69
CA LEU A 101 25.68 -21.27 1.47
C LEU A 101 24.99 -21.32 2.82
N GLU A 102 24.11 -20.36 3.10
CA GLU A 102 23.35 -20.25 4.35
C GLU A 102 21.84 -20.44 4.04
N PRO A 103 21.34 -21.69 3.91
CA PRO A 103 19.93 -21.97 3.57
C PRO A 103 18.94 -21.33 4.53
N GLU A 104 19.31 -21.20 5.80
CA GLU A 104 18.48 -20.56 6.81
C GLU A 104 18.22 -19.07 6.51
N SER A 105 19.14 -18.38 5.84
CA SER A 105 18.93 -16.99 5.40
C SER A 105 17.92 -16.90 4.25
N LEU A 106 17.96 -17.85 3.31
CA LEU A 106 16.96 -17.93 2.23
C LEU A 106 15.57 -18.21 2.78
N VAL A 107 15.47 -19.16 3.73
CA VAL A 107 14.20 -19.46 4.39
C VAL A 107 13.67 -18.25 5.16
N ALA A 108 14.53 -17.50 5.86
CA ALA A 108 14.11 -16.29 6.56
C ALA A 108 13.44 -15.28 5.61
N ILE A 109 14.03 -15.01 4.43
CA ILE A 109 13.45 -14.11 3.41
C ILE A 109 12.08 -14.60 2.97
N VAL A 110 11.96 -15.89 2.64
CA VAL A 110 10.68 -16.47 2.19
C VAL A 110 9.61 -16.34 3.28
N ILE A 111 9.93 -16.68 4.52
CA ILE A 111 8.97 -16.66 5.63
C ILE A 111 8.54 -15.22 5.95
N TYR A 112 9.46 -14.26 6.00
CA TYR A 112 9.10 -12.87 6.27
C TYR A 112 8.25 -12.25 5.15
N SER A 113 8.57 -12.54 3.89
CA SER A 113 7.73 -12.18 2.75
C SER A 113 6.32 -12.78 2.84
N LEU A 114 6.19 -14.06 3.24
CA LEU A 114 4.89 -14.70 3.45
C LEU A 114 4.09 -14.08 4.58
N ILE A 115 4.74 -13.73 5.69
CA ILE A 115 4.10 -13.04 6.82
C ILE A 115 3.56 -11.68 6.38
N ALA A 116 4.35 -10.89 5.63
CA ALA A 116 3.91 -9.60 5.10
C ALA A 116 2.69 -9.73 4.20
N TRP A 117 2.72 -10.70 3.27
CA TRP A 117 1.59 -10.98 2.41
C TRP A 117 0.33 -11.34 3.21
N ALA A 118 0.46 -12.21 4.22
CA ALA A 118 -0.65 -12.61 5.09
C ALA A 118 -1.22 -11.41 5.90
N LEU A 119 -0.35 -10.56 6.45
CA LEU A 119 -0.75 -9.36 7.18
C LEU A 119 -1.52 -8.38 6.27
N VAL A 120 -1.01 -8.14 5.06
CA VAL A 120 -1.67 -7.26 4.08
C VAL A 120 -3.01 -7.86 3.63
N ALA A 121 -3.07 -9.17 3.38
CA ALA A 121 -4.31 -9.85 3.04
C ALA A 121 -5.36 -9.72 4.16
N LEU A 122 -4.95 -9.88 5.42
CA LEU A 122 -5.82 -9.72 6.58
C LEU A 122 -6.35 -8.29 6.71
N LEU A 123 -5.49 -7.28 6.54
CA LEU A 123 -5.91 -5.87 6.56
C LEU A 123 -6.96 -5.57 5.49
N ARG A 124 -6.76 -6.09 4.28
CA ARG A 124 -7.72 -5.91 3.17
C ARG A 124 -9.08 -6.53 3.50
N ILE A 125 -9.11 -7.71 4.11
CA ILE A 125 -10.37 -8.37 4.50
C ILE A 125 -11.08 -7.57 5.60
N MET A 126 -10.36 -7.13 6.62
CA MET A 126 -10.94 -6.42 7.78
C MET A 126 -11.49 -5.04 7.43
N LEU A 127 -10.84 -4.33 6.50
CA LEU A 127 -11.18 -2.95 6.16
C LEU A 127 -12.04 -2.82 4.88
N SER A 128 -12.46 -3.93 4.26
CA SER A 128 -13.33 -3.90 3.08
C SER A 128 -14.78 -3.56 3.47
N PRO A 129 -15.39 -2.47 2.96
CA PRO A 129 -16.80 -2.16 3.20
C PRO A 129 -17.70 -3.23 2.57
N ARG A 130 -18.65 -3.78 3.33
CA ARG A 130 -19.67 -4.68 2.78
C ARG A 130 -20.49 -3.91 1.75
N ARG A 131 -20.43 -4.32 0.48
CA ARG A 131 -21.33 -3.79 -0.57
C ARG A 131 -22.78 -4.06 -0.14
N ARG A 132 -23.58 -3.00 -0.02
CA ARG A 132 -25.02 -3.11 0.20
C ARG A 132 -25.65 -3.53 -1.14
N PRO A 133 -26.45 -4.60 -1.22
CA PRO A 133 -27.15 -4.96 -2.45
C PRO A 133 -28.19 -3.87 -2.75
N GLU A 134 -28.05 -3.18 -3.89
CA GLU A 134 -29.12 -2.35 -4.43
C GLU A 134 -30.22 -3.35 -4.87
N LEU A 135 -31.34 -3.39 -4.13
CA LEU A 135 -32.51 -4.19 -4.50
C LEU A 135 -33.28 -3.46 -5.61
N PRO A 136 -33.78 -4.18 -6.63
CA PRO A 136 -34.51 -3.62 -7.77
C PRO A 136 -35.88 -3.04 -7.40
#